data_AF-A0A163HZW8-F1
#
_entry.id   AF-A0A163HZW8-F1
#
_cell.length_a   1.000
_cell.length_b   1.000
_cell.length_c   1.000
_cell.angle_alpha   90.00
_cell.angle_beta   90.00
_cell.angle_gamma   90.00
#
_symmetry.space_group_name_H-M   'P 1'
#
loop_
_entity.id
_entity.type
_entity.pdbx_description
1 polymer ?
#
loop_
_entity_poly.entity_id
_entity_poly.type
_entity_poly.pdbx_seq_one_letter_code
_entity_poly.pdbx_strand_id
1 'polypeptide(L)'
;MRVMTQEELNQRTKEIVDFLSEKNEEAKMAGIDQHGHFYTSVAFTLGSLIGFDFKPEGYGPMISTMIESLTDGLQTGAQGKGVNGTFIKIVRD
;
A
#
# COMPACT_ATOMS: atom_id res chain seq x y z
N MET A 1 -5.48 -26.15 3.55
CA MET A 1 -5.71 -25.06 2.58
C MET A 1 -5.10 -25.48 1.26
N ARG A 2 -5.77 -25.24 0.12
CA ARG A 2 -5.20 -25.47 -1.21
C ARG A 2 -4.13 -24.40 -1.48
N VAL A 3 -2.95 -24.81 -1.92
CA VAL A 3 -1.89 -23.88 -2.34
C VAL A 3 -2.32 -23.24 -3.66
N MET A 4 -2.35 -21.92 -3.72
CA MET A 4 -2.67 -21.18 -4.94
C MET A 4 -1.59 -21.39 -6.00
N THR A 5 -1.98 -21.40 -7.27
CA THR A 5 -1.00 -21.36 -8.37
C THR A 5 -0.42 -19.96 -8.50
N GLN A 6 0.76 -19.84 -9.12
CA GLN A 6 1.39 -18.54 -9.39
C GLN A 6 0.50 -17.65 -10.28
N GLU A 7 -0.22 -18.27 -11.20
CA GLU A 7 -1.10 -17.59 -12.16
C GLU A 7 -2.34 -17.00 -11.46
N GLU A 8 -2.94 -17.76 -10.53
CA GLU A 8 -4.04 -17.29 -9.67
C GLU A 8 -3.57 -16.13 -8.77
N LEU A 9 -2.36 -16.21 -8.23
CA LEU A 9 -1.75 -15.16 -7.41
C LEU A 9 -1.59 -13.87 -8.22
N ASN A 10 -0.97 -13.96 -9.40
CA ASN A 10 -0.74 -12.81 -10.27
C ASN A 10 -2.06 -12.15 -10.70
N GLN A 11 -3.07 -12.96 -11.03
CA GLN A 11 -4.38 -12.45 -11.44
C GLN A 11 -5.06 -11.68 -10.30
N ARG A 12 -5.07 -12.23 -9.08
CA ARG A 12 -5.65 -11.54 -7.91
C ARG A 12 -4.88 -10.28 -7.55
N THR A 13 -3.55 -10.31 -7.62
CA THR A 13 -2.73 -9.11 -7.43
C THR A 13 -3.12 -8.03 -8.43
N LYS A 14 -3.29 -8.39 -9.70
CA LYS A 14 -3.72 -7.47 -10.75
C LYS A 14 -5.09 -6.86 -10.45
N GLU A 15 -6.08 -7.66 -10.08
CA GLU A 15 -7.44 -7.18 -9.76
C GLU A 15 -7.44 -6.15 -8.63
N ILE A 16 -6.64 -6.37 -7.58
CA ILE A 16 -6.48 -5.42 -6.47
C ILE A 16 -5.85 -4.11 -6.95
N VAL A 17 -4.78 -4.21 -7.76
CA VAL A 17 -4.07 -3.05 -8.29
C VAL A 17 -4.96 -2.24 -9.22
N ASP A 18 -5.71 -2.90 -10.11
CA ASP A 18 -6.62 -2.26 -11.05
C ASP A 18 -7.73 -1.51 -10.29
N PHE A 19 -8.35 -2.14 -9.29
CA PHE A 19 -9.36 -1.50 -8.44
C PHE A 19 -8.83 -0.27 -7.70
N LEU A 20 -7.66 -0.37 -7.05
CA LEU A 20 -7.06 0.77 -6.35
C LEU A 20 -6.67 1.90 -7.31
N SER A 21 -6.24 1.56 -8.53
CA SER A 21 -5.87 2.54 -9.55
C SER A 21 -7.09 3.31 -10.06
N GLU A 22 -8.20 2.62 -10.31
CA GLU A 22 -9.47 3.23 -10.69
C GLU A 22 -9.95 4.22 -9.62
N LYS A 23 -9.98 3.79 -8.35
CA LYS A 23 -10.40 4.65 -7.23
C LYS A 23 -9.47 5.83 -6.97
N ASN A 24 -8.18 5.65 -7.20
CA ASN A 24 -7.22 6.75 -7.14
C ASN A 24 -7.51 7.82 -8.22
N GLU A 25 -7.77 7.42 -9.46
CA GLU A 25 -8.07 8.38 -10.52
C GLU A 25 -9.43 9.06 -10.31
N GLU A 26 -10.46 8.35 -9.86
CA GLU A 26 -11.74 8.95 -9.44
C GLU A 26 -11.54 10.03 -8.37
N ALA A 27 -10.79 9.72 -7.30
CA ALA A 27 -10.51 10.65 -6.22
C ALA A 27 -9.71 11.87 -6.68
N LYS A 28 -8.71 11.65 -7.55
CA LYS A 28 -7.89 12.70 -8.14
C LYS A 28 -8.70 13.64 -9.03
N MET A 29 -9.64 13.12 -9.84
CA MET A 29 -10.55 13.96 -10.63
C MET A 29 -11.49 14.79 -9.76
N ALA A 30 -11.86 14.29 -8.57
CA ALA A 30 -12.73 14.99 -7.62
C ALA A 30 -12.01 16.10 -6.81
N GLY A 31 -10.67 16.15 -6.84
CA GLY A 31 -9.87 17.22 -6.25
C GLY A 31 -8.89 16.76 -5.16
N ILE A 32 -8.02 17.69 -4.72
CA ILE A 32 -6.90 17.37 -3.82
C ILE A 32 -7.35 16.82 -2.46
N ASP A 33 -8.46 17.32 -1.91
CA ASP A 33 -8.99 16.86 -0.62
C ASP A 33 -9.48 15.41 -0.71
N GLN A 34 -10.17 15.07 -1.81
CA GLN A 34 -10.64 13.71 -2.06
C GLN A 34 -9.47 12.76 -2.34
N HIS A 35 -8.45 13.24 -3.06
CA HIS A 35 -7.23 12.47 -3.30
C HIS A 35 -6.49 12.15 -2.00
N GLY A 36 -6.37 13.14 -1.10
CA GLY A 36 -5.84 12.94 0.25
C GLY A 36 -6.69 11.97 1.06
N HIS A 37 -8.02 12.13 1.04
CA HIS A 37 -8.94 11.26 1.76
C HIS A 37 -8.83 9.79 1.32
N PHE A 38 -8.72 9.54 0.02
CA PHE A 38 -8.50 8.21 -0.54
C PHE A 38 -7.26 7.54 0.07
N TYR A 39 -6.09 8.19 0.01
CA TYR A 39 -4.86 7.60 0.55
C TYR A 39 -4.92 7.37 2.06
N THR A 40 -5.47 8.32 2.82
CA THR A 40 -5.63 8.14 4.28
C THR A 40 -6.57 6.97 4.62
N SER A 41 -7.64 6.79 3.84
CA SER A 41 -8.60 5.69 4.03
C SER A 41 -8.01 4.33 3.68
N VAL A 42 -7.25 4.24 2.58
CA VAL A 42 -6.51 3.02 2.21
C VAL A 42 -5.49 2.66 3.29
N ALA A 43 -4.69 3.62 3.75
CA ALA A 43 -3.69 3.39 4.79
C ALA A 43 -4.32 2.92 6.12
N PHE A 44 -5.41 3.57 6.55
CA PHE A 44 -6.17 3.16 7.74
C PHE A 44 -6.72 1.75 7.59
N THR A 45 -7.31 1.44 6.44
CA THR A 45 -7.91 0.12 6.17
C THR A 45 -6.85 -0.98 6.16
N LEU A 46 -5.70 -0.75 5.52
CA LEU A 46 -4.60 -1.71 5.53
C LEU A 46 -4.09 -1.96 6.95
N GLY A 47 -3.96 -0.91 7.76
CA GLY A 47 -3.53 -1.03 9.16
C GLY A 47 -4.54 -1.75 10.05
N SER A 48 -5.84 -1.51 9.87
CA SER A 48 -6.91 -2.09 10.71
C SER A 48 -7.20 -3.55 10.39
N LEU A 49 -6.86 -4.00 9.18
CA LEU A 49 -7.04 -5.38 8.73
C LEU A 49 -5.81 -6.27 8.96
N ILE A 50 -4.75 -5.75 9.58
CA ILE A 50 -3.63 -6.59 10.01
C ILE A 50 -4.16 -7.62 11.00
N GLY A 51 -4.06 -8.89 10.63
CA GLY A 51 -4.48 -10.00 11.47
C GLY A 51 -3.50 -10.26 12.61
N PHE A 52 -3.51 -9.38 13.62
CA PHE A 52 -2.75 -9.56 14.87
C PHE A 52 -3.21 -10.80 15.66
N ASP A 53 -4.28 -11.45 15.25
CA ASP A 53 -4.75 -12.75 15.72
C ASP A 53 -3.91 -13.95 15.21
N PHE A 54 -3.06 -13.77 14.19
CA PHE A 54 -2.23 -14.84 13.59
C PHE A 54 -0.81 -15.01 14.17
N LYS A 55 -0.56 -15.69 15.29
CA LYS A 55 0.80 -15.96 15.84
C LYS A 55 1.83 -14.78 15.84
N PRO A 56 2.30 -14.33 17.03
CA PRO A 56 3.25 -13.22 17.22
C PRO A 56 4.45 -13.12 16.28
N GLU A 57 5.00 -14.26 15.87
CA GLU A 57 6.22 -14.33 15.07
C GLU A 57 6.06 -13.75 13.65
N GLY A 58 4.84 -13.65 13.12
CA GLY A 58 4.61 -13.28 11.72
C GLY A 58 4.38 -11.78 11.44
N TYR A 59 3.80 -11.03 12.39
CA TYR A 59 3.33 -9.67 12.10
C TYR A 59 4.47 -8.66 11.96
N GLY A 60 5.48 -8.75 12.83
CA GLY A 60 6.60 -7.80 12.83
C GLY A 60 7.30 -7.73 11.46
N PRO A 61 7.78 -8.86 10.92
CA PRO A 61 8.34 -8.91 9.57
C PRO A 61 7.37 -8.44 8.48
N MET A 62 6.11 -8.86 8.55
CA MET A 62 5.08 -8.46 7.58
C MET A 62 4.87 -6.93 7.56
N ILE A 63 4.74 -6.31 8.73
CA ILE A 63 4.57 -4.87 8.88
C ILE A 63 5.82 -4.13 8.37
N SER A 64 7.03 -4.63 8.67
CA SER A 64 8.27 -4.04 8.14
C SER A 64 8.27 -4.04 6.61
N THR A 65 7.99 -5.18 5.98
CA THR A 65 7.90 -5.31 4.52
C THR A 65 6.83 -4.39 3.94
N MET A 66 5.68 -4.25 4.60
CA MET A 66 4.61 -3.34 4.18
C MET A 66 5.08 -1.88 4.19
N ILE A 67 5.74 -1.45 5.27
CA ILE A 67 6.25 -0.07 5.39
C ILE A 67 7.35 0.20 4.36
N GLU A 68 8.28 -0.74 4.19
CA GLU A 68 9.34 -0.66 3.16
C GLU A 68 8.76 -0.54 1.76
N SER A 69 7.83 -1.43 1.39
CA SER A 69 7.16 -1.39 0.08
C SER A 69 6.44 -0.06 -0.17
N LEU A 70 5.78 0.48 0.86
CA LEU A 70 5.12 1.78 0.77
C LEU A 70 6.14 2.90 0.53
N THR A 71 7.25 2.92 1.27
CA THR A 71 8.30 3.95 1.10
C THR A 71 8.98 3.87 -0.26
N ASP A 72 9.25 2.66 -0.76
CA ASP A 72 9.85 2.45 -2.08
C ASP A 72 8.91 2.93 -3.20
N GLY A 73 7.60 2.67 -3.06
CA GLY A 73 6.59 3.16 -3.98
C GLY A 73 6.51 4.68 -4.02
N LEU A 74 6.56 5.35 -2.86
CA LEU A 74 6.59 6.81 -2.77
C LEU A 74 7.85 7.39 -3.44
N GLN A 75 9.01 6.81 -3.16
CA GLN A 75 10.28 7.24 -3.75
C GLN A 75 10.27 7.06 -5.27
N THR A 76 9.86 5.89 -5.76
CA THR A 76 9.76 5.59 -7.20
C THR A 76 8.80 6.55 -7.89
N GLY A 77 7.64 6.80 -7.29
CA GLY A 77 6.64 7.73 -7.83
C GLY A 77 7.13 9.19 -7.86
N ALA A 78 7.86 9.63 -6.83
CA ALA A 78 8.44 10.98 -6.78
C ALA A 78 9.55 11.15 -7.83
N GLN A 79 10.48 10.20 -7.90
CA GLN A 79 11.57 10.21 -8.88
C GLN A 79 11.04 10.18 -10.33
N GLY A 80 10.06 9.31 -10.61
CA GLY A 80 9.43 9.23 -11.93
C GLY A 80 8.74 10.53 -12.37
N LYS A 81 8.37 11.40 -11.42
CA LYS A 81 7.76 12.72 -11.67
C LYS A 81 8.75 13.88 -11.57
N GLY A 82 10.05 13.60 -11.38
CA GLY A 82 11.08 14.63 -11.23
C GLY A 82 10.98 15.46 -9.95
N VAL A 83 10.29 14.95 -8.93
CA VAL A 83 10.16 15.63 -7.63
C VAL A 83 11.42 15.39 -6.81
N ASN A 84 12.20 16.44 -6.59
CA ASN A 84 13.37 16.40 -5.72
C ASN A 84 12.92 16.57 -4.25
N GLY A 85 12.83 15.47 -3.52
CA GLY A 85 12.46 15.46 -2.09
C GLY A 85 13.24 14.39 -1.33
N THR A 86 13.52 14.67 -0.05
CA THR A 86 14.09 13.67 0.88
C THR A 86 12.97 13.15 1.78
N PHE A 87 12.68 11.85 1.71
CA PHE A 87 11.74 11.20 2.61
C PHE A 87 12.49 10.64 3.81
N ILE A 88 12.10 11.04 5.03
CA ILE A 88 12.69 10.55 6.28
C ILE A 88 11.71 9.55 6.90
N LYS A 89 12.10 8.27 6.96
CA LYS A 89 11.36 7.23 7.68
C LYS A 89 11.72 7.31 9.17
N ILE A 90 10.73 7.60 10.02
CA ILE A 90 10.90 7.57 11.49
C ILE A 90 10.21 6.30 12.01
N VAL A 91 10.99 5.39 12.56
CA VAL A 91 10.50 4.23 13.31
C VAL A 91 10.56 4.58 14.79
N ARG A 92 9.44 4.43 15.51
CA ARG A 92 9.41 4.58 16.98
C ARG A 92 9.48 3.20 17.61
N ASP A 93 10.33 3.06 18.63
CA ASP A 93 10.45 1.86 19.46
C ASP A 93 9.17 1.59 20.27
#